data_AF-A0A443ST91-F1
#
_entry.id   AF-A0A443ST91-F1
#
_cell.length_a   1.000
_cell.length_b   1.000
_cell.length_c   1.000
_cell.angle_alpha   90.00
_cell.angle_beta   90.00
_cell.angle_gamma   90.00
#
_symmetry.space_group_name_H-M   'P 1'
#
loop_
_entity.id
_entity.type
_entity.pdbx_description
1 polymer ?
#
loop_
_entity_poly.entity_id
_entity_poly.type
_entity_poly.pdbx_seq_one_letter_code
_entity_poly.pdbx_strand_id
1 'polypeptide(L)'
;MSFSAYGGRDYVCGILRQIRLSKIFFPDWSVRVYLNSSVPRDIVDMVKREAQVVEIPSDSPFINSGMFWRLMIAEDEDVDVYCIRDSDSIFNYRESIAVEQWLSSGKGFNTMHDHLYHTGYIVGCCWCGRRRIKNMNQKMLQWKHREKWGDDQDFLNSQIWPIMKNDVVVYDTCESRRKRNYEIPFPTERIACEFVGIAYRKGINIWNYYPYLCYPKKT
;
A
#
# COMPACT_ATOMS: atom_id res chain seq x y z
N MET A 1 3.05 -8.29 -4.11
CA MET A 1 3.16 -7.15 -3.17
C MET A 1 4.23 -6.19 -3.66
N SER A 2 3.94 -4.88 -3.66
CA SER A 2 4.86 -3.85 -4.15
C SER A 2 5.22 -2.85 -3.06
N PHE A 3 6.52 -2.57 -2.92
CA PHE A 3 7.07 -1.70 -1.89
C PHE A 3 8.15 -0.76 -2.45
N SER A 4 8.30 0.39 -1.80
CA SER A 4 9.45 1.26 -1.96
C SER A 4 10.38 1.17 -0.75
N ALA A 5 11.69 1.16 -0.97
CA ALA A 5 12.69 1.23 0.09
C ALA A 5 13.76 2.28 -0.25
N TYR A 6 13.88 3.29 0.62
CA TYR A 6 14.86 4.38 0.51
C TYR A 6 15.10 4.99 1.89
N GLY A 7 16.18 5.75 2.02
CA GLY A 7 16.53 6.43 3.26
C GLY A 7 17.27 5.53 4.26
N GLY A 8 17.17 5.87 5.55
CA GLY A 8 18.00 5.27 6.59
C GLY A 8 17.63 3.83 6.99
N ARG A 9 18.46 3.25 7.88
CA ARG A 9 18.35 1.85 8.35
C ARG A 9 16.96 1.43 8.82
N ASP A 10 16.18 2.32 9.45
CA ASP A 10 14.87 1.96 10.00
C ASP A 10 13.86 1.56 8.92
N TYR A 11 13.85 2.27 7.78
CA TYR A 11 12.97 1.95 6.64
C TYR A 11 13.41 0.67 5.94
N VAL A 12 14.73 0.43 5.93
CA VAL A 12 15.38 -0.72 5.31
C VAL A 12 15.23 -2.00 6.15
N CYS A 13 15.20 -1.92 7.47
CA CYS A 13 14.84 -3.05 8.33
C CYS A 13 13.35 -3.42 8.18
N GLY A 14 12.49 -2.42 7.96
CA GLY A 14 11.07 -2.61 7.69
C GLY A 14 10.82 -3.52 6.49
N ILE A 15 11.57 -3.35 5.39
CA ILE A 15 11.31 -4.11 4.16
C ILE A 15 11.60 -5.61 4.30
N LEU A 16 12.69 -6.00 4.97
CA LEU A 16 13.00 -7.43 5.20
C LEU A 16 11.92 -8.10 6.06
N ARG A 17 11.40 -7.39 7.07
CA ARG A 17 10.26 -7.87 7.85
C ARG A 17 9.03 -8.03 6.97
N GLN A 18 8.71 -7.04 6.13
CA GLN A 18 7.55 -7.10 5.24
C GLN A 18 7.62 -8.24 4.23
N ILE A 19 8.80 -8.52 3.67
CA ILE A 19 9.00 -9.66 2.77
C ILE A 19 8.66 -10.98 3.49
N ARG A 20 9.13 -11.14 4.73
CA ARG A 20 8.88 -12.36 5.51
C ARG A 20 7.43 -12.46 5.99
N LEU A 21 6.82 -11.36 6.43
CA LEU A 21 5.41 -11.33 6.78
C LEU A 21 4.51 -11.60 5.56
N SER A 22 4.90 -11.15 4.36
CA SER A 22 4.18 -11.47 3.12
C SER A 22 4.10 -12.98 2.89
N LYS A 23 5.15 -13.75 3.23
CA LYS A 23 5.13 -15.22 3.10
C LYS A 23 4.13 -15.90 4.04
N ILE A 24 3.73 -15.22 5.11
CA ILE A 24 2.76 -15.73 6.10
C ILE A 24 1.34 -15.35 5.68
N PHE A 25 1.10 -14.07 5.41
CA PHE A 25 -0.24 -13.56 5.11
C PHE A 25 -0.66 -13.71 3.64
N PHE A 26 0.32 -13.85 2.74
CA PHE A 26 0.14 -13.89 1.29
C PHE A 26 1.12 -14.88 0.64
N PRO A 27 1.07 -16.18 1.02
CA PRO A 27 2.07 -17.18 0.64
C PRO A 27 2.22 -17.35 -0.88
N ASP A 28 1.13 -17.16 -1.64
CA ASP A 28 1.12 -17.30 -3.10
C ASP A 28 1.53 -16.01 -3.84
N TRP A 29 1.86 -14.94 -3.10
CA TRP A 29 2.24 -13.66 -3.68
C TRP A 29 3.75 -13.48 -3.68
N SER A 30 4.29 -13.06 -4.83
CA SER A 30 5.66 -12.57 -4.92
C SER A 30 5.77 -11.14 -4.39
N VAL A 31 6.95 -10.81 -3.84
CA VAL A 31 7.28 -9.46 -3.39
C VAL A 31 8.20 -8.77 -4.40
N ARG A 32 7.89 -7.52 -4.73
CA ARG A 32 8.72 -6.62 -5.54
C ARG A 32 9.07 -5.37 -4.73
N VAL A 33 10.35 -5.04 -4.70
CA VAL A 33 10.90 -3.89 -3.97
C VAL A 33 11.61 -2.97 -4.94
N TYR A 34 11.18 -1.71 -4.97
CA TYR A 34 11.84 -0.64 -5.69
C TYR A 34 12.74 0.14 -4.73
N LEU A 35 14.02 0.31 -5.07
CA LEU A 35 15.00 0.95 -4.19
C LEU A 35 16.05 1.73 -4.98
N ASN A 36 16.73 2.67 -4.32
CA ASN A 36 17.87 3.39 -4.93
C ASN A 36 19.17 3.13 -4.15
N SER A 37 20.24 3.82 -4.55
CA SER A 37 21.58 3.71 -3.96
C SER A 37 21.68 4.15 -2.49
N SER A 38 20.63 4.72 -1.89
CA SER A 38 20.61 5.03 -0.46
C SER A 38 20.50 3.79 0.43
N VAL A 39 20.03 2.66 -0.12
CA VAL A 39 19.91 1.40 0.63
C VAL A 39 21.27 0.70 0.68
N PRO A 40 21.78 0.34 1.88
CA PRO A 40 23.04 -0.39 2.04
C PRO A 40 23.07 -1.70 1.22
N ARG A 41 24.20 -1.99 0.57
CA ARG A 41 24.35 -3.13 -0.36
C ARG A 41 24.15 -4.49 0.30
N ASP A 42 24.62 -4.64 1.53
CA ASP A 42 24.37 -5.84 2.35
C ASP A 42 22.87 -6.13 2.49
N ILE A 43 22.05 -5.08 2.66
CA ILE A 43 20.59 -5.24 2.72
C ILE A 43 19.99 -5.52 1.33
N VAL A 44 20.47 -4.86 0.27
CA VAL A 44 20.03 -5.17 -1.09
C VAL A 44 20.25 -6.65 -1.41
N ASP A 45 21.40 -7.19 -1.03
CA ASP A 45 21.73 -8.61 -1.22
C ASP A 45 20.83 -9.53 -0.39
N MET A 46 20.45 -9.13 0.83
CA MET A 46 19.46 -9.85 1.63
C MET A 46 18.09 -9.86 0.97
N VAL A 47 17.64 -8.71 0.44
CA VAL A 47 16.33 -8.57 -0.22
C VAL A 47 16.30 -9.41 -1.51
N LYS A 48 17.36 -9.37 -2.34
CA LYS A 48 17.46 -10.14 -3.59
C LYS A 48 17.34 -11.66 -3.39
N ARG A 49 17.67 -12.17 -2.20
CA ARG A 49 17.49 -13.59 -1.86
C ARG A 49 16.04 -14.00 -1.60
N GLU A 50 15.17 -13.04 -1.29
CA GLU A 50 13.80 -13.32 -0.83
C GLU A 50 12.71 -12.62 -1.66
N ALA A 51 13.06 -11.66 -2.52
CA ALA A 51 12.14 -10.83 -3.29
C ALA A 51 12.76 -10.34 -4.61
N GLN A 52 11.91 -9.91 -5.55
CA GLN A 52 12.33 -9.20 -6.75
C GLN A 52 12.77 -7.77 -6.40
N VAL A 53 13.89 -7.33 -6.97
CA VAL A 53 14.43 -5.98 -6.75
C VAL A 53 14.48 -5.21 -8.05
N VAL A 54 13.97 -3.98 -8.02
CA VAL A 54 14.11 -2.98 -9.08
C VAL A 54 14.95 -1.84 -8.53
N GLU A 55 16.18 -1.71 -9.02
CA GLU A 55 17.07 -0.59 -8.66
C GLU A 55 16.72 0.63 -9.51
N ILE A 56 16.34 1.73 -8.88
CA ILE A 56 16.08 3.03 -9.50
C ILE A 56 17.42 3.69 -9.82
N PRO A 57 17.76 3.89 -11.11
CA PRO A 57 19.02 4.51 -11.51
C PRO A 57 19.16 5.94 -10.99
N SER A 58 20.39 6.38 -10.74
CA SER A 58 20.68 7.73 -10.22
C SER A 58 20.32 8.86 -11.20
N ASP A 59 20.30 8.56 -12.49
CA ASP A 59 19.88 9.45 -13.58
C ASP A 59 18.38 9.33 -13.90
N SER A 60 17.64 8.50 -13.16
CA SER A 60 16.20 8.34 -13.36
C SER A 60 15.46 9.65 -13.03
N PRO A 61 14.45 10.05 -13.83
CA PRO A 61 13.56 11.16 -13.48
C PRO A 61 12.70 10.89 -12.23
N PHE A 62 12.73 9.65 -11.73
CA PHE A 62 12.06 9.22 -10.51
C PHE A 62 12.98 9.12 -9.30
N ILE A 63 14.27 9.48 -9.39
CA ILE A 63 15.25 9.22 -8.31
C ILE A 63 14.86 9.81 -6.93
N ASN A 64 14.08 10.89 -6.89
CA ASN A 64 13.57 11.50 -5.65
C ASN A 64 12.11 11.13 -5.34
N SER A 65 11.48 10.28 -6.15
CA SER A 65 10.06 9.92 -6.06
C SER A 65 9.81 8.65 -5.24
N GLY A 66 10.49 8.51 -4.10
CA GLY A 66 10.50 7.30 -3.27
C GLY A 66 9.12 6.70 -3.00
N MET A 67 8.15 7.51 -2.57
CA MET A 67 6.78 7.07 -2.28
C MET A 67 6.03 6.53 -3.51
N PHE A 68 6.44 6.96 -4.71
CA PHE A 68 5.79 6.62 -5.97
C PHE A 68 6.32 5.33 -6.59
N TRP A 69 7.54 4.88 -6.28
CA TRP A 69 8.14 3.74 -7.01
C TRP A 69 7.32 2.46 -6.92
N ARG A 70 6.73 2.17 -5.74
CA ARG A 70 5.79 1.05 -5.57
C ARG A 70 4.63 1.07 -6.56
N LEU A 71 4.23 2.23 -7.07
CA LEU A 71 3.14 2.38 -8.03
C LEU A 71 3.54 1.92 -9.44
N MET A 72 4.84 1.86 -9.76
CA MET A 72 5.35 1.44 -11.08
C MET A 72 4.88 0.03 -11.46
N ILE A 73 4.61 -0.83 -10.49
CA ILE A 73 4.08 -2.19 -10.72
C ILE A 73 2.75 -2.19 -11.48
N ALA A 74 1.97 -1.10 -11.40
CA ALA A 74 0.63 -1.03 -11.96
C ALA A 74 0.60 -1.06 -13.50
N GLU A 75 1.71 -0.71 -14.15
CA GLU A 75 1.86 -0.81 -15.61
C GLU A 75 2.79 -1.94 -16.06
N ASP A 76 3.26 -2.79 -15.15
CA ASP A 76 4.11 -3.92 -15.49
C ASP A 76 3.30 -5.00 -16.23
N GLU A 77 3.74 -5.38 -17.43
CA GLU A 77 3.00 -6.29 -18.31
C GLU A 77 2.95 -7.73 -17.79
N ASP A 78 3.92 -8.12 -16.95
CA ASP A 78 4.03 -9.46 -16.37
C ASP A 78 3.27 -9.60 -15.05
N VAL A 79 2.58 -8.54 -14.60
CA VAL A 79 1.85 -8.53 -13.32
C VAL A 79 0.36 -8.31 -13.54
N ASP A 80 -0.43 -9.38 -13.40
CA ASP A 80 -1.89 -9.30 -13.56
C ASP A 80 -2.60 -8.70 -12.33
N VAL A 81 -2.04 -8.91 -11.13
CA VAL A 81 -2.59 -8.45 -9.85
C VAL A 81 -1.47 -7.97 -8.94
N TYR A 82 -1.67 -6.81 -8.32
CA TYR A 82 -0.73 -6.21 -7.39
C TYR A 82 -1.45 -5.59 -6.19
N CYS A 83 -0.71 -5.44 -5.10
CA CYS A 83 -1.11 -4.68 -3.93
C CYS A 83 0.02 -3.72 -3.56
N ILE A 84 -0.35 -2.49 -3.25
CA ILE A 84 0.56 -1.39 -2.91
C ILE A 84 0.59 -1.22 -1.40
N ARG A 85 1.79 -1.22 -0.82
CA ARG A 85 1.99 -1.13 0.63
C ARG A 85 3.12 -0.16 0.98
N ASP A 86 2.95 0.52 2.11
CA ASP A 86 4.07 1.18 2.80
C ASP A 86 4.98 0.11 3.42
N SER A 87 6.29 0.30 3.36
CA SER A 87 7.26 -0.66 3.94
C SER A 87 7.32 -0.62 5.47
N ASP A 88 6.80 0.45 6.09
CA ASP A 88 6.67 0.58 7.54
C ASP A 88 5.31 0.11 8.06
N SER A 89 4.34 -0.20 7.19
CA SER A 89 3.07 -0.84 7.59
C SER A 89 3.25 -2.32 7.92
N ILE A 90 2.45 -2.88 8.82
CA ILE A 90 2.45 -4.32 9.14
C ILE A 90 1.21 -4.98 8.55
N PHE A 91 1.42 -6.12 7.89
CA PHE A 91 0.33 -7.00 7.44
C PHE A 91 -0.43 -7.60 8.62
N ASN A 92 -1.74 -7.71 8.48
CA ASN A 92 -2.58 -8.38 9.47
C ASN A 92 -3.58 -9.32 8.78
N TYR A 93 -4.22 -10.16 9.58
CA TYR A 93 -5.19 -11.15 9.10
C TYR A 93 -6.40 -10.49 8.43
N ARG A 94 -6.85 -9.35 8.94
CA ARG A 94 -7.97 -8.59 8.35
C ARG A 94 -7.70 -8.16 6.92
N GLU A 95 -6.46 -7.76 6.64
CA GLU A 95 -6.02 -7.39 5.30
C GLU A 95 -6.04 -8.60 4.35
N SER A 96 -5.49 -9.75 4.75
CA SER A 96 -5.41 -10.93 3.87
C SER A 96 -6.80 -11.41 3.46
N ILE A 97 -7.74 -11.48 4.41
CA ILE A 97 -9.12 -11.89 4.12
C ILE A 97 -9.84 -10.85 3.24
N ALA A 98 -9.58 -9.55 3.42
CA ALA A 98 -10.13 -8.51 2.54
C ALA A 98 -9.58 -8.60 1.11
N VAL A 99 -8.30 -8.93 0.93
CA VAL A 99 -7.72 -9.17 -0.40
C VAL A 99 -8.35 -10.41 -1.05
N GLU A 100 -8.52 -11.51 -0.33
CA GLU A 100 -9.16 -12.73 -0.84
C GLU A 100 -10.62 -12.49 -1.26
N GLN A 101 -11.38 -11.76 -0.44
CA GLN A 101 -12.75 -11.40 -0.78
C GLN A 101 -12.80 -10.48 -2.03
N TRP A 102 -11.90 -9.50 -2.13
CA TRP A 102 -11.78 -8.68 -3.34
C TRP A 102 -11.44 -9.52 -4.57
N LEU A 103 -10.46 -10.43 -4.48
CA LEU A 103 -10.10 -11.32 -5.59
C LEU A 103 -11.32 -12.09 -6.11
N SER A 104 -12.11 -12.64 -5.18
CA SER A 104 -13.32 -13.41 -5.45
C SER A 104 -14.46 -12.57 -6.04
N SER A 105 -14.49 -11.26 -5.77
CA SER A 105 -15.52 -10.35 -6.28
C SER A 105 -15.42 -10.07 -7.79
N GLY A 106 -14.26 -10.34 -8.41
CA GLY A 106 -14.00 -10.00 -9.82
C GLY A 106 -13.79 -8.52 -10.12
N LYS A 107 -13.91 -7.63 -9.13
CA LYS A 107 -13.64 -6.19 -9.28
C LYS A 107 -12.18 -5.92 -9.63
N GLY A 108 -11.94 -4.84 -10.37
CA GLY A 108 -10.60 -4.45 -10.80
C GLY A 108 -9.71 -3.95 -9.67
N PHE A 109 -10.29 -3.40 -8.60
CA PHE A 109 -9.51 -2.78 -7.53
C PHE A 109 -10.14 -2.95 -6.14
N ASN A 110 -9.33 -2.75 -5.09
CA ASN A 110 -9.81 -2.48 -3.74
C ASN A 110 -9.06 -1.31 -3.09
N THR A 111 -9.66 -0.70 -2.07
CA THR A 111 -9.02 0.27 -1.17
C THR A 111 -9.56 0.08 0.25
N MET A 112 -8.69 0.21 1.25
CA MET A 112 -8.99 -0.18 2.65
C MET A 112 -8.92 0.99 3.62
N HIS A 113 -10.08 1.38 4.15
CA HIS A 113 -10.28 2.48 5.09
C HIS A 113 -10.54 1.97 6.50
N ASP A 114 -9.45 1.64 7.18
CA ASP A 114 -9.52 1.00 8.50
C ASP A 114 -9.06 1.91 9.64
N HIS A 115 -8.85 3.21 9.38
CA HIS A 115 -8.46 4.17 10.42
C HIS A 115 -9.05 5.55 10.13
N LEU A 116 -9.29 6.37 11.17
CA LEU A 116 -9.89 7.71 11.01
C LEU A 116 -9.10 8.64 10.08
N TYR A 117 -7.81 8.38 9.91
CA TYR A 117 -6.94 9.13 9.01
C TYR A 117 -6.93 8.63 7.56
N HIS A 118 -7.62 7.52 7.27
CA HIS A 118 -7.79 7.00 5.91
C HIS A 118 -8.89 7.80 5.19
N THR A 119 -8.57 9.04 4.81
CA THR A 119 -9.55 10.06 4.39
C THR A 119 -9.62 10.27 2.87
N GLY A 120 -8.64 9.81 2.09
CA GLY A 120 -8.63 9.87 0.62
C GLY A 120 -9.65 8.92 -0.04
N TYR A 121 -9.93 9.03 -1.34
CA TYR A 121 -10.59 7.98 -2.13
C TYR A 121 -9.77 6.69 -2.22
N ILE A 122 -8.47 6.85 -2.48
CA ILE A 122 -7.50 5.77 -2.41
C ILE A 122 -6.60 6.03 -1.21
N VAL A 123 -6.41 5.00 -0.38
CA VAL A 123 -5.47 5.03 0.74
C VAL A 123 -4.10 4.57 0.24
N GLY A 124 -3.10 5.46 0.25
CA GLY A 124 -1.80 5.21 -0.38
C GLY A 124 -1.06 3.98 0.13
N CYS A 125 -1.26 3.64 1.41
CA CYS A 125 -0.67 2.47 2.05
C CYS A 125 -1.38 1.15 1.73
N CYS A 126 -2.59 1.19 1.19
CA CYS A 126 -3.56 0.14 1.47
C CYS A 126 -4.59 -0.08 0.35
N TRP A 127 -4.10 -0.43 -0.84
CA TRP A 127 -4.95 -0.71 -2.00
C TRP A 127 -4.34 -1.77 -2.92
N CYS A 128 -5.20 -2.43 -3.69
CA CYS A 128 -4.79 -3.41 -4.68
C CYS A 128 -5.47 -3.15 -6.03
N GLY A 129 -4.85 -3.65 -7.09
CA GLY A 129 -5.36 -3.52 -8.44
C GLY A 129 -5.05 -4.73 -9.30
N ARG A 130 -5.91 -4.94 -10.29
CA ARG A 130 -5.60 -5.72 -11.48
C ARG A 130 -4.96 -4.80 -12.51
N ARG A 131 -4.28 -5.36 -13.51
CA ARG A 131 -3.65 -4.62 -14.61
C ARG A 131 -4.68 -3.90 -15.52
N ARG A 132 -5.24 -2.80 -14.99
CA ARG A 132 -6.28 -1.96 -15.63
C ARG A 132 -5.84 -0.49 -15.72
N ILE A 133 -4.74 -0.11 -15.07
CA ILE A 133 -4.17 1.24 -15.17
C ILE A 133 -3.14 1.23 -16.30
N LYS A 134 -3.30 2.17 -17.25
CA LYS A 134 -2.34 2.39 -18.33
C LYS A 134 -1.55 3.67 -18.10
N ASN A 135 -0.29 3.67 -18.56
CA ASN A 135 0.61 4.83 -18.54
C ASN A 135 0.80 5.41 -17.12
N MET A 136 0.95 4.54 -16.11
CA MET A 136 1.17 4.95 -14.73
C MET A 136 2.42 5.83 -14.61
N ASN A 137 3.54 5.41 -15.20
CA ASN A 137 4.81 6.12 -15.18
C ASN A 137 4.69 7.49 -15.86
N GLN A 138 3.99 7.57 -16.99
CA GLN A 138 3.74 8.85 -17.66
C GLN A 138 2.90 9.80 -16.79
N LYS A 139 1.84 9.30 -16.15
CA LYS A 139 1.01 10.08 -15.22
C LYS A 139 1.84 10.58 -14.05
N MET A 140 2.71 9.75 -13.49
CA MET A 140 3.64 10.15 -12.43
C MET A 140 4.61 11.22 -12.92
N LEU A 141 5.20 11.09 -14.11
CA LEU A 141 6.10 12.11 -14.67
C LEU A 141 5.43 13.47 -14.82
N GLN A 142 4.16 13.48 -15.23
CA GLN A 142 3.35 14.71 -15.39
C GLN A 142 2.86 15.30 -14.07
N TRP A 143 2.96 14.56 -12.96
CA TRP A 143 2.54 15.02 -11.65
C TRP A 143 3.56 15.99 -11.05
N LYS A 144 3.09 17.14 -10.58
CA LYS A 144 3.93 18.30 -10.21
C LYS A 144 4.82 18.09 -8.98
N HIS A 145 4.36 17.30 -8.01
CA HIS A 145 5.02 17.12 -6.71
C HIS A 145 5.14 15.63 -6.38
N ARG A 146 6.34 15.10 -6.17
CA ARG A 146 6.56 13.66 -5.92
C ARG A 146 7.45 13.35 -4.72
N GLU A 147 7.79 14.36 -3.95
CA GLU A 147 8.88 14.28 -2.95
C GLU A 147 8.37 14.46 -1.52
N LYS A 148 7.23 15.14 -1.35
CA LYS A 148 6.67 15.47 -0.04
C LYS A 148 5.69 14.41 0.42
N TRP A 149 5.70 14.17 1.73
CA TRP A 149 4.73 13.27 2.35
C TRP A 149 3.30 13.64 1.95
N GLY A 150 2.54 12.65 1.47
CA GLY A 150 1.18 12.83 0.98
C GLY A 150 1.05 13.09 -0.52
N ASP A 151 2.15 13.42 -1.22
CA ASP A 151 2.12 13.67 -2.68
C ASP A 151 1.59 12.46 -3.46
N ASP A 152 1.94 11.24 -3.02
CA ASP A 152 1.46 9.99 -3.64
C ASP A 152 -0.03 9.79 -3.41
N GLN A 153 -0.53 10.10 -2.21
CA GLN A 153 -1.94 10.06 -1.92
C GLN A 153 -2.72 11.08 -2.75
N ASP A 154 -2.23 12.32 -2.89
CA ASP A 154 -2.87 13.34 -3.73
C ASP A 154 -2.88 12.92 -5.21
N PHE A 155 -1.78 12.35 -5.70
CA PHE A 155 -1.69 11.77 -7.04
C PHE A 155 -2.72 10.66 -7.24
N LEU A 156 -2.80 9.69 -6.33
CA LEU A 156 -3.76 8.58 -6.43
C LEU A 156 -5.19 9.11 -6.49
N ASN A 157 -5.53 10.05 -5.61
CA ASN A 157 -6.87 10.64 -5.54
C ASN A 157 -7.23 11.49 -6.77
N SER A 158 -6.26 12.17 -7.37
CA SER A 158 -6.48 13.01 -8.54
C SER A 158 -6.48 12.22 -9.85
N GLN A 159 -5.49 11.35 -10.05
CA GLN A 159 -5.17 10.74 -11.34
C GLN A 159 -5.67 9.31 -11.47
N ILE A 160 -5.71 8.56 -10.36
CA ILE A 160 -6.01 7.12 -10.39
C ILE A 160 -7.45 6.83 -9.98
N TRP A 161 -7.99 7.56 -9.00
CA TRP A 161 -9.38 7.39 -8.58
C TRP A 161 -10.41 7.49 -9.72
N PRO A 162 -10.31 8.43 -10.69
CA PRO A 162 -11.24 8.48 -11.82
C PRO A 162 -11.31 7.19 -12.64
N ILE A 163 -10.22 6.40 -12.64
CA ILE A 163 -10.12 5.10 -13.32
C ILE A 163 -10.76 4.00 -12.46
N MET A 164 -10.54 4.04 -11.14
CA MET A 164 -10.98 3.00 -10.20
C MET A 164 -12.46 3.08 -9.80
N LYS A 165 -13.03 4.29 -9.74
CA LYS A 165 -14.29 4.59 -9.02
C LYS A 165 -15.51 3.73 -9.39
N ASN A 166 -15.55 3.16 -10.60
CA ASN A 166 -16.68 2.35 -11.07
C ASN A 166 -16.43 0.83 -10.94
N ASP A 167 -15.26 0.43 -10.44
CA ASP A 167 -14.78 -0.95 -10.49
C ASP A 167 -13.88 -1.28 -9.28
N VAL A 168 -14.33 -0.84 -8.10
CA VAL A 168 -13.57 -0.92 -6.86
C VAL A 168 -14.42 -1.49 -5.73
N VAL A 169 -13.82 -2.31 -4.88
CA VAL A 169 -14.35 -2.64 -3.55
C VAL A 169 -13.77 -1.66 -2.54
N VAL A 170 -14.62 -0.90 -1.84
CA VAL A 170 -14.20 0.03 -0.80
C VAL A 170 -14.53 -0.58 0.55
N TYR A 171 -13.50 -1.01 1.27
CA TYR A 171 -13.64 -1.47 2.65
C TYR A 171 -13.59 -0.27 3.58
N ASP A 172 -14.56 -0.11 4.47
CA ASP A 172 -14.61 1.01 5.42
C ASP A 172 -15.10 0.55 6.79
N THR A 173 -14.29 0.77 7.83
CA THR A 173 -14.67 0.57 9.24
C THR A 173 -15.10 1.89 9.90
N CYS A 174 -14.75 3.02 9.30
CA CYS A 174 -14.71 4.33 9.96
C CYS A 174 -15.85 5.28 9.62
N GLU A 175 -16.86 4.86 8.85
CA GLU A 175 -17.82 5.78 8.22
C GLU A 175 -17.06 7.01 7.71
N SER A 176 -16.14 6.80 6.76
CA SER A 176 -15.24 7.86 6.32
C SER A 176 -16.00 9.18 6.07
N ARG A 177 -15.38 10.31 6.40
CA ARG A 177 -15.98 11.66 6.22
C ARG A 177 -16.51 11.92 4.80
N ARG A 178 -16.14 11.07 3.85
CA ARG A 178 -16.54 11.08 2.44
C ARG A 178 -17.33 9.80 2.12
N LYS A 179 -18.55 9.66 2.66
CA LYS A 179 -19.47 8.57 2.30
C LYS A 179 -19.72 8.56 0.80
N ARG A 180 -19.57 7.39 0.17
CA ARG A 180 -19.77 7.15 -1.26
C ARG A 180 -21.02 6.30 -1.53
N ASN A 181 -21.68 5.81 -0.47
CA ASN A 181 -22.90 4.99 -0.47
C ASN A 181 -22.72 3.57 -1.01
N TYR A 182 -21.49 3.12 -1.23
CA TYR A 182 -21.18 1.77 -1.73
C TYR A 182 -20.00 1.12 -0.99
N GLU A 183 -19.56 1.71 0.12
CA GLU A 183 -18.59 1.08 1.01
C GLU A 183 -19.20 -0.16 1.69
N ILE A 184 -18.39 -1.19 1.84
CA ILE A 184 -18.74 -2.42 2.53
C ILE A 184 -17.89 -2.60 3.79
N PRO A 185 -18.40 -3.30 4.82
CA PRO A 185 -17.56 -3.64 5.96
C PRO A 185 -16.43 -4.59 5.54
N PHE A 186 -15.36 -4.60 6.32
CA PHE A 186 -14.36 -5.67 6.20
C PHE A 186 -14.98 -7.04 6.51
N PRO A 187 -14.45 -8.11 5.91
CA PRO A 187 -14.98 -9.47 6.09
C PRO A 187 -14.70 -10.08 7.47
N THR A 188 -13.86 -9.44 8.29
CA THR A 188 -13.54 -9.89 9.64
C THR A 188 -13.86 -8.81 10.66
N GLU A 189 -13.88 -9.16 11.94
CA GLU A 189 -13.88 -8.17 13.02
C GLU A 189 -12.46 -7.64 13.26
N ARG A 190 -12.39 -6.46 13.87
CA ARG A 190 -11.10 -5.87 14.28
C ARG A 190 -10.65 -6.52 15.58
N ILE A 191 -9.37 -6.90 15.65
CA ILE A 191 -8.75 -7.39 16.87
C ILE A 191 -8.04 -6.22 17.57
N ALA A 192 -8.51 -5.89 18.78
CA ALA A 192 -7.94 -4.83 19.62
C ALA A 192 -7.74 -3.49 18.86
N CYS A 193 -6.52 -2.93 18.93
CA CYS A 193 -6.18 -1.65 18.31
C CYS A 193 -5.64 -1.79 16.87
N GLU A 194 -5.67 -2.99 16.29
CA GLU A 194 -5.11 -3.22 14.96
C GLU A 194 -5.95 -2.55 13.87
N PHE A 195 -5.29 -2.11 12.80
CA PHE A 195 -5.95 -1.68 11.59
C PHE A 195 -5.06 -1.96 10.38
N VAL A 196 -5.67 -2.18 9.22
CA VAL A 196 -4.93 -2.30 7.96
C VAL A 196 -4.13 -1.02 7.71
N GLY A 197 -2.81 -1.13 7.52
CA GLY A 197 -1.93 0.03 7.32
C GLY A 197 -1.26 0.56 8.58
N ILE A 198 -1.40 -0.12 9.73
CA ILE A 198 -0.71 0.26 10.96
C ILE A 198 0.81 0.27 10.77
N ALA A 199 1.42 1.44 10.98
CA ALA A 199 2.86 1.60 10.86
C ALA A 199 3.57 1.14 12.14
N TYR A 200 4.67 0.42 11.98
CA TYR A 200 5.56 0.07 13.07
C TYR A 200 6.83 0.92 12.99
N ARG A 201 6.94 1.88 13.92
CA ARG A 201 8.12 2.72 14.09
C ARG A 201 8.59 2.66 15.54
N LYS A 202 9.89 2.88 15.74
CA LYS A 202 10.49 2.92 17.08
C LYS A 202 9.78 3.99 17.93
N GLY A 203 9.32 3.61 19.12
CA GLY A 203 8.61 4.50 20.05
C GLY A 203 7.09 4.60 19.84
N ILE A 204 6.53 3.90 18.86
CA ILE A 204 5.08 3.82 18.69
C ILE A 204 4.50 2.79 19.68
N ASN A 205 3.69 3.26 20.63
CA ASN A 205 2.87 2.43 21.48
C ASN A 205 1.52 2.20 20.79
N ILE A 206 1.18 0.95 20.47
CA ILE A 206 -0.09 0.59 19.81
C ILE A 206 -1.32 1.05 20.62
N TRP A 207 -1.20 1.16 21.94
CA TRP A 207 -2.25 1.65 22.82
C TRP A 207 -2.56 3.14 22.62
N ASN A 208 -1.60 3.92 22.08
CA ASN A 208 -1.83 5.32 21.74
C ASN A 208 -2.77 5.48 20.52
N TYR A 209 -3.07 4.39 19.79
CA TYR A 209 -4.05 4.42 18.70
C TYR A 209 -5.50 4.19 19.15
N TYR A 210 -5.72 3.84 20.43
CA TYR A 210 -7.05 3.62 20.98
C TYR A 210 -8.06 4.77 20.72
N PRO A 211 -7.71 6.07 20.87
CA PRO A 211 -8.65 7.17 20.60
C PRO A 211 -8.96 7.34 19.10
N TYR A 212 -8.26 6.64 18.21
CA TYR A 212 -8.45 6.69 16.77
C TYR A 212 -9.12 5.43 16.19
N LEU A 213 -9.62 4.56 17.07
CA LEU A 213 -10.35 3.36 16.66
C LEU A 213 -11.77 3.70 16.22
N CYS A 214 -12.12 3.15 15.07
CA CYS A 214 -13.46 3.14 14.56
C CYS A 214 -14.15 1.87 15.07
N TYR A 215 -15.08 2.03 16.02
CA TYR A 215 -15.87 0.92 16.50
C TYR A 215 -17.03 0.67 15.51
N PRO A 216 -17.18 -0.55 14.98
CA PRO A 216 -18.39 -0.89 14.23
C PRO A 216 -19.60 -0.65 15.14
N LYS A 217 -20.65 0.00 14.62
CA LYS A 217 -21.91 0.13 15.35
C LYS A 217 -22.40 -1.28 15.67
N LYS A 218 -22.69 -1.54 16.96
CA LYS A 218 -23.51 -2.70 17.33
C LYS A 218 -24.85 -2.52 16.62
N THR A 219 -25.15 -3.41 15.69
CA THR A 219 -26.47 -3.55 15.07
C THR A 219 -27.48 -4.03 16.10
#